data_AF-A0A2E4LN46-F1
#
_entry.id   AF-A0A2E4LN46-F1
#
_cell.length_a   1.000
_cell.length_b   1.000
_cell.length_c   1.000
_cell.angle_alpha   90.00
_cell.angle_beta   90.00
_cell.angle_gamma   90.00
#
_symmetry.space_group_name_H-M   'P 1'
#
loop_
_entity.id
_entity.type
_entity.pdbx_description
1 polymer ?
#
loop_
_entity_poly.entity_id
_entity_poly.type
_entity_poly.pdbx_seq_one_letter_code
_entity_poly.pdbx_strand_id
1 'polypeptide(L)'
;MSQLNSKAFFWLSAASLQASVILGGAALAPSAVAQSNSPTPVTKNELLTYSSMSVVTFCEARSLDVEFVKAVRVGIAAEVFTVFQKHGGKAAELKTPLDEKQFIASSQFRLVGNALRACPKFVPDEQKKKFDTMLEQIKKNNQ
;
A
#
# COMPACT_ATOMS: atom_id res chain seq x y z
N MET A 1 2.03 -28.02 59.87
CA MET A 1 1.60 -29.28 59.23
C MET A 1 0.78 -28.90 58.02
N SER A 2 1.04 -29.26 56.77
CA SER A 2 2.02 -30.17 56.17
C SER A 2 2.24 -29.71 54.72
N GLN A 3 3.49 -29.70 54.28
CA GLN A 3 3.91 -29.52 52.88
C GLN A 3 3.48 -30.74 52.06
N LEU A 4 2.72 -30.55 50.98
CA LEU A 4 2.47 -31.58 49.96
C LEU A 4 2.83 -31.05 48.57
N ASN A 5 4.13 -31.15 48.31
CA ASN A 5 4.82 -31.62 47.10
C ASN A 5 4.12 -31.42 45.72
N SER A 6 4.69 -30.48 44.95
CA SER A 6 4.30 -30.01 43.62
C SER A 6 4.90 -30.82 42.46
N LYS A 7 4.63 -32.13 42.34
CA LYS A 7 5.18 -32.94 41.21
C LYS A 7 4.24 -33.90 40.48
N ALA A 8 2.92 -33.85 40.69
CA ALA A 8 2.02 -34.84 40.09
C ALA A 8 1.01 -34.31 39.05
N PHE A 9 1.05 -33.02 38.67
CA PHE A 9 -0.04 -32.41 37.87
C PHE A 9 0.32 -32.06 36.41
N PHE A 10 1.38 -32.65 35.86
CA PHE A 10 1.90 -32.26 34.54
C PHE A 10 1.72 -33.29 33.41
N TRP A 11 0.81 -34.26 33.53
CA TRP A 11 0.79 -35.40 32.58
C TRP A 11 -0.57 -35.86 32.02
N LEU A 12 -1.66 -35.09 32.09
CA LEU A 12 -2.98 -35.57 31.62
C LEU A 12 -3.87 -34.53 30.93
N SER A 13 -3.32 -33.71 30.02
CA SER A 13 -4.14 -32.93 29.09
C SER A 13 -3.45 -32.78 27.74
N ALA A 14 -3.12 -33.92 27.13
CA ALA A 14 -2.84 -34.04 25.71
C ALA A 14 -3.85 -35.02 25.12
N ALA A 15 -4.34 -34.72 23.92
CA ALA A 15 -5.18 -35.54 23.05
C ALA A 15 -6.71 -35.43 23.23
N SER A 16 -7.30 -34.41 22.59
CA SER A 16 -8.54 -34.61 21.81
C SER A 16 -8.72 -33.53 20.74
N LEU A 17 -7.79 -33.45 19.79
CA LEU A 17 -8.07 -32.95 18.43
C LEU A 17 -8.29 -34.18 17.56
N GLN A 18 -9.54 -34.60 17.41
CA GLN A 18 -9.87 -35.65 16.45
C GLN A 18 -9.71 -35.08 15.04
N ALA A 19 -8.71 -35.61 14.36
CA ALA A 19 -8.43 -35.40 12.96
C ALA A 19 -9.54 -35.99 12.10
N SER A 20 -10.09 -35.18 11.20
CA SER A 20 -10.55 -35.66 9.90
C SER A 20 -9.59 -35.13 8.84
N VAL A 21 -8.37 -35.66 8.86
CA VAL A 21 -7.40 -35.53 7.76
C VAL A 21 -7.38 -36.88 7.07
N ILE A 22 -8.27 -37.05 6.11
CA ILE A 22 -8.26 -38.21 5.21
C ILE A 22 -7.39 -37.83 4.01
N LEU A 23 -6.19 -38.42 4.00
CA LEU A 23 -5.30 -38.75 2.88
C LEU A 23 -5.08 -37.70 1.78
N GLY A 24 -3.90 -37.08 1.84
CA GLY A 24 -3.24 -36.47 0.69
C GLY A 24 -1.95 -35.79 1.14
N GLY A 25 -0.82 -36.51 1.09
CA GLY A 25 0.47 -35.98 1.51
C GLY A 25 0.85 -34.72 0.73
N ALA A 26 1.04 -33.61 1.44
CA ALA A 26 1.85 -32.49 1.01
C ALA A 26 2.41 -31.83 2.26
N ALA A 27 3.74 -31.76 2.33
CA ALA A 27 4.45 -31.03 3.37
C ALA A 27 3.88 -29.62 3.51
N LEU A 28 3.61 -29.18 4.74
CA LEU A 28 3.37 -27.77 5.06
C LEU A 28 4.69 -27.00 4.89
N ALA A 29 5.10 -26.78 3.65
CA ALA A 29 6.00 -25.69 3.32
C ALA A 29 5.17 -24.39 3.45
N PRO A 30 5.67 -23.32 4.10
CA PRO A 30 5.04 -22.02 4.00
C PRO A 30 4.97 -21.69 2.50
N SER A 31 3.76 -21.71 1.96
CA SER A 31 3.52 -21.34 0.58
C SER A 31 3.78 -19.84 0.49
N ALA A 32 5.02 -19.46 0.22
CA ALA A 32 5.28 -18.24 -0.50
C ALA A 32 4.35 -18.31 -1.72
N VAL A 33 3.37 -17.40 -1.79
CA VAL A 33 2.48 -17.25 -2.93
C VAL A 33 3.34 -16.78 -4.10
N ALA A 34 4.05 -17.73 -4.72
CA ALA A 34 4.74 -17.53 -5.98
C ALA A 34 3.68 -17.57 -7.07
N GLN A 35 2.98 -16.44 -7.25
CA GLN A 35 2.06 -16.27 -8.36
C GLN A 35 2.90 -16.05 -9.63
N SER A 36 3.22 -17.15 -10.31
CA SER A 36 4.07 -17.21 -11.51
C SER A 36 3.36 -16.71 -12.77
N ASN A 37 2.71 -15.55 -12.71
CA ASN A 37 2.19 -14.87 -13.89
C ASN A 37 3.14 -13.72 -14.23
N SER A 38 3.61 -13.67 -15.47
CA SER A 38 4.34 -12.51 -15.97
C SER A 38 3.52 -11.24 -15.66
N PRO A 39 4.12 -10.20 -15.05
CA PRO A 39 3.37 -9.03 -14.62
C PRO A 39 2.59 -8.42 -15.79
N THR A 40 1.27 -8.30 -15.64
CA THR A 40 0.45 -7.60 -16.62
C THR A 40 0.71 -6.10 -16.48
N PRO A 41 0.89 -5.35 -17.58
CA PRO A 41 1.05 -3.91 -17.48
C PRO A 41 -0.14 -3.25 -16.81
N VAL A 42 0.10 -2.25 -15.95
CA VAL A 42 -0.97 -1.47 -15.33
C VAL A 42 -1.74 -0.72 -16.41
N THR A 43 -3.06 -0.81 -16.36
CA THR A 43 -3.95 -0.06 -17.26
C THR A 43 -4.19 1.35 -16.73
N LYS A 44 -4.64 2.24 -17.61
CA LYS A 44 -5.05 3.61 -17.21
C LYS A 44 -6.15 3.60 -16.15
N ASN A 45 -7.14 2.71 -16.27
CA ASN A 45 -8.26 2.62 -15.34
C ASN A 45 -7.81 2.11 -13.96
N GLU A 46 -6.91 1.13 -13.91
CA GLU A 46 -6.30 0.69 -12.65
C GLU A 46 -5.52 1.82 -12.00
N LEU A 47 -4.70 2.55 -12.76
CA LEU A 47 -3.92 3.67 -12.21
C LEU A 47 -4.81 4.79 -11.66
N LEU A 48 -5.91 5.12 -12.36
CA LEU A 48 -6.91 6.07 -11.87
C LEU A 48 -7.58 5.57 -10.59
N THR A 49 -7.90 4.28 -10.52
CA THR A 49 -8.48 3.65 -9.32
C THR A 49 -7.51 3.75 -8.15
N TYR A 50 -6.26 3.31 -8.31
CA TYR A 50 -5.24 3.39 -7.27
C TYR A 50 -5.02 4.84 -6.82
N SER A 51 -4.94 5.79 -7.76
CA SER A 51 -4.79 7.21 -7.43
C SER A 51 -5.98 7.76 -6.63
N SER A 52 -7.21 7.35 -6.97
CA SER A 52 -8.41 7.77 -6.21
C SER A 52 -8.39 7.23 -4.78
N MET A 53 -7.97 5.97 -4.59
CA MET A 53 -7.79 5.37 -3.26
C MET A 53 -6.68 6.06 -2.47
N SER A 54 -5.59 6.47 -3.13
CA SER A 54 -4.50 7.21 -2.50
C SER A 54 -5.00 8.54 -1.91
N VAL A 55 -5.90 9.24 -2.62
CA VAL A 55 -6.51 10.50 -2.15
C VAL A 55 -7.37 10.27 -0.92
N VAL A 56 -8.26 9.27 -0.94
CA VAL A 56 -9.11 8.95 0.22
C VAL A 56 -8.25 8.59 1.43
N THR A 57 -7.26 7.71 1.23
CA THR A 57 -6.33 7.29 2.29
C THR A 57 -5.56 8.47 2.88
N PHE A 58 -5.10 9.40 2.05
CA PHE A 58 -4.47 10.64 2.50
C PHE A 58 -5.43 11.50 3.32
N CYS A 59 -6.65 11.74 2.85
CA CYS A 59 -7.62 12.59 3.53
C CYS A 59 -7.98 12.02 4.92
N GLU A 60 -8.17 10.70 5.02
CA GLU A 60 -8.44 10.01 6.29
C GLU A 60 -7.22 10.03 7.23
N ALA A 61 -6.01 9.83 6.71
CA ALA A 61 -4.80 9.97 7.52
C ALA A 61 -4.69 11.39 8.12
N ARG A 62 -5.02 12.42 7.32
CA ARG A 62 -5.01 13.80 7.78
C ARG A 62 -6.13 14.12 8.78
N SER A 63 -7.29 13.48 8.69
CA SER A 63 -8.34 13.63 9.71
C SER A 63 -7.97 13.00 11.05
N LEU A 64 -7.00 12.09 11.05
CA LEU A 64 -6.41 11.45 12.24
C LEU A 64 -5.10 12.13 12.68
N ASP A 65 -4.89 13.38 12.26
CA ASP A 65 -3.72 14.20 12.60
C ASP A 65 -2.34 13.61 12.22
N VAL A 66 -2.31 12.66 11.29
CA VAL A 66 -1.04 12.16 10.73
C VAL A 66 -0.33 13.31 10.02
N GLU A 67 0.92 13.61 10.39
CA GLU A 67 1.73 14.69 9.81
C GLU A 67 1.70 14.64 8.27
N PHE A 68 1.63 15.81 7.62
CA PHE A 68 1.36 15.94 6.18
C PHE A 68 2.29 15.09 5.30
N VAL A 69 3.61 15.16 5.49
CA VAL A 69 4.57 14.39 4.67
C VAL A 69 4.40 12.90 4.91
N LYS A 70 4.18 12.48 6.17
CA LYS A 70 3.85 11.08 6.48
C LYS A 70 2.54 10.64 5.82
N ALA A 71 1.49 11.45 5.87
CA ALA A 71 0.20 11.17 5.27
C ALA A 71 0.31 11.06 3.74
N VAL A 72 1.12 11.89 3.08
CA VAL A 72 1.41 11.78 1.64
C VAL A 72 2.05 10.43 1.33
N ARG A 73 3.07 10.02 2.10
CA ARG A 73 3.74 8.73 1.91
C ARG A 73 2.80 7.55 2.13
N VAL A 74 1.99 7.60 3.18
CA VAL A 74 0.97 6.57 3.47
C VAL A 74 -0.07 6.51 2.35
N GLY A 75 -0.54 7.67 1.88
CA GLY A 75 -1.55 7.77 0.83
C GLY A 75 -1.15 7.04 -0.46
N ILE A 76 0.10 7.20 -0.92
CA ILE A 76 0.55 6.57 -2.17
C ILE A 76 1.14 5.17 -1.99
N ALA A 77 1.33 4.68 -0.77
CA ALA A 77 2.10 3.45 -0.52
C ALA A 77 1.53 2.24 -1.26
N ALA A 78 0.21 2.07 -1.21
CA ALA A 78 -0.48 0.98 -1.88
C ALA A 78 -0.43 1.11 -3.42
N GLU A 79 -0.57 2.33 -3.95
CA GLU A 79 -0.44 2.60 -5.40
C GLU A 79 0.95 2.20 -5.91
N VAL A 80 2.00 2.69 -5.26
CA VAL A 80 3.39 2.41 -5.64
C VAL A 80 3.68 0.91 -5.54
N PHE A 81 3.37 0.29 -4.40
CA PHE A 81 3.64 -1.13 -4.20
C PHE A 81 2.89 -1.98 -5.21
N THR A 82 1.62 -1.68 -5.49
CA THR A 82 0.83 -2.43 -6.47
C THR A 82 1.41 -2.27 -7.88
N VAL A 83 1.79 -1.06 -8.29
CA VAL A 83 2.38 -0.84 -9.62
C VAL A 83 3.69 -1.60 -9.79
N PHE A 84 4.57 -1.61 -8.80
CA PHE A 84 5.87 -2.26 -8.95
C PHE A 84 5.85 -3.76 -8.68
N GLN A 85 5.06 -4.23 -7.71
CA GLN A 85 5.05 -5.64 -7.32
C GLN A 85 4.04 -6.47 -8.13
N LYS A 86 2.84 -5.95 -8.38
CA LYS A 86 1.83 -6.66 -9.20
C LYS A 86 2.08 -6.47 -10.69
N HIS A 87 2.40 -5.24 -11.11
CA HIS A 87 2.53 -4.89 -12.54
C HIS A 87 3.98 -4.82 -13.03
N GLY A 88 4.97 -5.08 -12.17
CA GLY A 88 6.38 -5.08 -12.54
C GLY A 88 6.88 -3.73 -13.04
N GLY A 89 6.23 -2.63 -12.64
CA GLY A 89 6.52 -1.29 -13.13
C GLY A 89 6.13 -1.06 -14.60
N LYS A 90 5.42 -1.98 -15.25
CA LYS A 90 5.00 -1.85 -16.65
C LYS A 90 3.67 -1.12 -16.74
N ALA A 91 3.51 -0.25 -17.72
CA ALA A 91 2.25 0.41 -18.04
C ALA A 91 1.86 0.09 -19.48
N ALA A 92 0.56 -0.12 -19.74
CA ALA A 92 0.08 -0.58 -21.06
C ALA A 92 0.45 0.37 -22.21
N GLU A 93 0.53 1.67 -21.93
CA GLU A 93 0.83 2.73 -22.90
C GLU A 93 2.33 2.98 -23.10
N LEU A 94 3.21 2.33 -22.32
CA LEU A 94 4.65 2.60 -22.32
C LEU A 94 5.44 1.41 -22.84
N LYS A 95 6.43 1.70 -23.71
CA LYS A 95 7.37 0.70 -24.23
C LYS A 95 8.44 0.31 -23.20
N THR A 96 8.76 1.22 -22.29
CA THR A 96 9.74 1.02 -21.22
C THR A 96 9.05 1.01 -19.86
N PRO A 97 9.55 0.23 -18.89
CA PRO A 97 9.06 0.30 -17.52
C PRO A 97 9.15 1.71 -16.92
N LEU A 98 8.30 1.98 -15.96
CA LEU A 98 8.31 3.19 -15.14
C LEU A 98 9.56 3.20 -14.26
N ASP A 99 10.23 4.36 -14.16
CA ASP A 99 11.20 4.59 -13.10
C ASP A 99 10.48 4.82 -11.77
N GLU A 100 10.87 4.06 -10.74
CA GLU A 100 10.17 4.07 -9.45
C GLU A 100 10.27 5.42 -8.73
N LYS A 101 11.42 6.08 -8.78
CA LYS A 101 11.61 7.38 -8.11
C LYS A 101 10.77 8.45 -8.77
N GLN A 102 10.76 8.48 -10.10
CA GLN A 102 9.91 9.39 -10.88
C GLN A 102 8.42 9.08 -10.68
N PHE A 103 8.05 7.81 -10.62
CA PHE A 103 6.67 7.40 -10.35
C PHE A 103 6.23 7.84 -8.95
N ILE A 104 7.05 7.66 -7.92
CA ILE A 104 6.76 8.15 -6.56
C ILE A 104 6.58 9.66 -6.57
N ALA A 105 7.53 10.42 -7.15
CA ALA A 105 7.45 11.88 -7.19
C ALA A 105 6.19 12.39 -7.91
N SER A 106 5.87 11.81 -9.07
CA SER A 106 4.65 12.15 -9.82
C SER A 106 3.38 11.75 -9.08
N SER A 107 3.39 10.63 -8.34
CA SER A 107 2.26 10.19 -7.52
C SER A 107 2.01 11.12 -6.35
N GLN A 108 3.06 11.61 -5.67
CA GLN A 108 2.94 12.62 -4.62
C GLN A 108 2.35 13.92 -5.17
N PHE A 109 2.85 14.39 -6.32
CA PHE A 109 2.33 15.60 -6.96
C PHE A 109 0.84 15.47 -7.34
N ARG A 110 0.47 14.37 -8.00
CA ARG A 110 -0.93 14.06 -8.35
C ARG A 110 -1.81 13.97 -7.10
N LEU A 111 -1.34 13.29 -6.05
CA LEU A 111 -2.05 13.15 -4.79
C LEU A 111 -2.40 14.53 -4.22
N VAL A 112 -1.41 15.40 -4.06
CA VAL A 112 -1.62 16.75 -3.49
C VAL A 112 -2.58 17.56 -4.35
N GLY A 113 -2.40 17.56 -5.67
CA GLY A 113 -3.30 18.26 -6.60
C GLY A 113 -4.74 17.78 -6.55
N ASN A 114 -4.96 16.47 -6.37
CA ASN A 114 -6.29 15.90 -6.22
C ASN A 114 -6.89 16.17 -4.83
N ALA A 115 -6.07 16.12 -3.77
CA ALA A 115 -6.47 16.41 -2.40
C ALA A 115 -6.92 17.87 -2.23
N LEU A 116 -6.32 18.82 -2.95
CA LEU A 116 -6.76 20.22 -2.98
C LEU A 116 -8.22 20.38 -3.46
N ARG A 117 -8.74 19.44 -4.26
CA ARG A 117 -10.14 19.42 -4.68
C ARG A 117 -11.01 18.58 -3.75
N ALA A 118 -10.53 17.41 -3.34
CA ALA A 118 -11.33 16.45 -2.58
C ALA A 118 -11.46 16.78 -1.09
N CYS A 119 -10.38 17.25 -0.46
CA CYS A 119 -10.33 17.55 0.97
C CYS A 119 -9.42 18.75 1.28
N PRO A 120 -9.73 19.94 0.74
CA PRO A 120 -8.84 21.12 0.81
C PRO A 120 -8.42 21.50 2.24
N LYS A 121 -9.30 21.29 3.23
CA LYS A 121 -9.03 21.58 4.65
C LYS A 121 -7.84 20.80 5.24
N PHE A 122 -7.46 19.68 4.62
CA PHE A 122 -6.40 18.79 5.11
C PHE A 122 -5.04 19.03 4.43
N VAL A 123 -5.00 19.91 3.43
CA VAL A 123 -3.76 20.35 2.75
C VAL A 123 -3.35 21.71 3.32
N PRO A 124 -2.16 21.84 3.94
CA PRO A 124 -1.69 23.11 4.47
C PRO A 124 -1.54 24.17 3.37
N ASP A 125 -1.82 25.44 3.70
CA ASP A 125 -1.75 26.56 2.75
C ASP A 125 -0.37 26.71 2.11
N GLU A 126 0.70 26.45 2.87
CA GLU A 126 2.06 26.47 2.34
C GLU A 126 2.24 25.43 1.21
N GLN A 127 1.65 24.25 1.36
CA GLN A 127 1.73 23.18 0.37
C GLN A 127 0.86 23.48 -0.85
N LYS A 128 -0.29 24.13 -0.65
CA LYS A 128 -1.10 24.67 -1.74
C LYS A 128 -0.31 25.68 -2.59
N LYS A 129 0.33 26.66 -1.95
CA LYS A 129 1.16 27.66 -2.66
C LYS A 129 2.31 27.02 -3.44
N LYS A 130 2.99 26.04 -2.84
CA LYS A 130 4.06 25.27 -3.52
C LYS A 130 3.51 24.53 -4.74
N PHE A 131 2.36 23.88 -4.61
CA PHE A 131 1.70 23.20 -5.71
C PHE A 131 1.34 24.17 -6.86
N ASP A 132 0.74 25.31 -6.54
CA ASP A 132 0.35 26.32 -7.54
C ASP A 132 1.56 26.86 -8.29
N THR A 133 2.66 27.16 -7.59
CA THR A 133 3.93 27.60 -8.22
C THR A 133 4.50 26.55 -9.17
N MET A 134 4.53 25.28 -8.75
CA MET A 134 4.98 24.19 -9.60
C MET A 134 4.08 24.02 -10.83
N LEU A 135 2.76 24.14 -10.66
CA LEU A 135 1.79 24.05 -11.76
C LEU A 135 2.01 25.16 -12.79
N GLU A 136 2.26 26.38 -12.35
CA GLU A 136 2.58 27.52 -13.24
C GLU A 136 3.88 27.30 -14.02
N GLN A 137 4.92 26.79 -13.35
CA GLN A 137 6.19 26.45 -14.01
C GLN A 137 6.00 25.38 -15.09
N ILE A 138 5.24 24.32 -14.79
CA ILE A 138 4.92 23.27 -15.76
C ILE A 138 4.16 23.84 -16.96
N LYS A 139 3.19 24.73 -16.74
CA LYS A 139 2.43 25.38 -17.83
C LYS A 139 3.35 26.22 -18.73
N LYS A 140 4.27 27.01 -18.14
CA LYS A 140 5.22 27.83 -18.89
C LYS A 140 6.21 27.00 -19.71
N ASN A 141 6.62 25.83 -19.20
CA ASN A 141 7.59 24.96 -19.89
C ASN A 141 6.97 24.10 -21.00
N ASN A 142 5.64 23.98 -21.03
CA ASN A 142 4.89 23.22 -22.03
C ASN A 142 4.18 24.12 -23.06
N GLN A 143 4.36 25.43 -22.97
CA GLN A 143 4.02 26.42 -24.01
C GLN A 143 5.25 26.70 -24.87
#